data_AF-C3XII1-F1
#
_entry.id   AF-C3XII1-F1
#
_cell.length_a   1.000
_cell.length_b   1.000
_cell.length_c   1.000
_cell.angle_alpha   90.00
_cell.angle_beta   90.00
_cell.angle_gamma   90.00
#
_symmetry.space_group_name_H-M   'P 1'
#
loop_
_entity.id
_entity.type
_entity.pdbx_description
1 polymer ?
#
loop_
_entity_poly.entity_id
_entity_poly.type
_entity_poly.pdbx_seq_one_letter_code
_entity_poly.pdbx_strand_id
1 'polypeptide(L)'
;MNTQSMTFKDLAEEYKYTIKIPRIQRDYAQGRKNAQKIREKFVKDLFESLKNDKTLHLQFVYGSVKNGNDFIPLDGQQRLTTLYLLHWYIAMRNNTTESYLANFTHETRSSSKEFCKALSKNTITIKNSTDISATIKDQAWFLPFWEQDPTIQSMLTMLDSIHTQAIKSSPDTPMLECFYKNLDKLTFSFIKADTKLEK
;
A
#
# COMPACT_ATOMS: atom_id res chain seq x y z
N MET A 1 20.00 5.84 -17.53
CA MET A 1 18.71 5.93 -16.80
C MET A 1 19.01 6.64 -15.49
N ASN A 2 18.33 7.76 -15.19
CA ASN A 2 18.50 8.43 -13.90
C ASN A 2 17.71 7.66 -12.84
N THR A 3 18.41 7.09 -11.87
CA THR A 3 17.83 6.41 -10.71
C THR A 3 17.72 7.41 -9.56
N GLN A 4 16.53 7.55 -8.97
CA GLN A 4 16.32 8.40 -7.79
C GLN A 4 15.80 7.56 -6.63
N SER A 5 16.37 7.72 -5.43
CA SER A 5 15.80 7.11 -4.22
C SER A 5 14.53 7.86 -3.83
N MET A 6 13.42 7.14 -3.69
CA MET A 6 12.10 7.70 -3.40
C MET A 6 11.33 6.83 -2.40
N THR A 7 10.34 7.42 -1.75
CA THR A 7 9.35 6.76 -0.90
C THR A 7 8.01 6.64 -1.62
N PHE A 8 7.06 5.90 -1.05
CA PHE A 8 5.69 5.87 -1.56
C PHE A 8 5.04 7.27 -1.53
N LYS A 9 5.28 8.01 -0.43
CA LYS A 9 4.77 9.38 -0.26
C LYS A 9 5.34 10.32 -1.31
N ASP A 10 6.63 10.21 -1.63
CA ASP A 10 7.25 11.04 -2.67
C ASP A 10 6.55 10.84 -4.03
N LEU A 11 6.27 9.59 -4.42
CA LEU A 11 5.55 9.32 -5.68
C LEU A 11 4.15 9.92 -5.69
N ALA A 12 3.39 9.68 -4.62
CA ALA A 12 1.97 10.01 -4.57
C ALA A 12 1.70 11.50 -4.29
N GLU A 13 2.54 12.16 -3.48
CA GLU A 13 2.33 13.53 -3.01
C GLU A 13 3.28 14.53 -3.67
N GLU A 14 4.59 14.34 -3.53
CA GLU A 14 5.59 15.30 -4.01
C GLU A 14 5.61 15.37 -5.54
N TYR A 15 5.63 14.22 -6.20
CA TYR A 15 5.58 14.10 -7.66
C TYR A 15 4.15 14.10 -8.22
N LYS A 16 3.14 14.06 -7.34
CA LYS A 16 1.71 14.08 -7.67
C LYS A 16 1.31 13.01 -8.70
N TYR A 17 1.98 11.86 -8.68
CA TYR A 17 1.62 10.77 -9.57
C TYR A 17 0.38 10.06 -9.08
N THR A 18 -0.52 9.74 -10.01
CA THR A 18 -1.56 8.75 -9.77
C THR A 18 -0.99 7.38 -10.11
N ILE A 19 -0.70 6.57 -9.10
CA ILE A 19 -0.17 5.21 -9.21
C ILE A 19 -1.32 4.29 -9.65
N LYS A 20 -1.26 3.78 -10.88
CA LYS A 20 -2.30 2.90 -11.45
C LYS A 20 -1.73 1.52 -11.75
N ILE A 21 -2.03 0.54 -10.90
CA ILE A 21 -1.60 -0.85 -11.15
C ILE A 21 -2.38 -1.40 -12.36
N PRO A 22 -1.73 -1.69 -13.52
CA PRO A 22 -2.44 -1.95 -14.77
C PRO A 22 -3.05 -3.36 -14.87
N ARG A 23 -4.07 -3.48 -15.72
CA ARG A 23 -4.93 -4.67 -15.89
C ARG A 23 -4.24 -5.95 -16.35
N ILE A 24 -3.16 -5.84 -17.13
CA ILE A 24 -2.42 -7.01 -17.64
C ILE A 24 -1.73 -7.77 -16.48
N GLN A 25 -1.60 -7.16 -15.31
CA GLN A 25 -0.92 -7.74 -14.17
C GLN A 25 -1.86 -8.60 -13.32
N ARG A 26 -1.30 -9.71 -12.85
CA ARG A 26 -2.01 -10.69 -12.01
C ARG A 26 -2.50 -10.03 -10.72
N ASP A 27 -3.58 -10.58 -10.16
CA ASP A 27 -4.11 -10.18 -8.85
C ASP A 27 -2.99 -10.04 -7.80
N TYR A 28 -3.20 -9.20 -6.79
CA TYR A 28 -2.24 -8.98 -5.70
C TYR A 28 -1.82 -10.30 -5.01
N ALA A 29 -0.68 -10.86 -5.41
CA ALA A 29 -0.27 -12.22 -5.08
C ALA A 29 0.31 -12.36 -3.67
N GLN A 30 0.96 -11.30 -3.18
CA GLN A 30 1.59 -11.32 -1.85
C GLN A 30 0.55 -11.42 -0.72
N GLY A 31 -0.68 -10.98 -0.96
CA GLY A 31 -1.79 -11.12 -0.02
C GLY A 31 -2.50 -12.48 -0.07
N ARG A 32 -2.15 -13.40 -0.98
CA ARG A 32 -2.83 -14.70 -1.09
C ARG A 32 -2.53 -15.60 0.11
N LYS A 33 -3.43 -16.56 0.38
CA LYS A 33 -3.27 -17.56 1.46
C LYS A 33 -1.94 -18.32 1.35
N ASN A 34 -1.57 -18.78 0.14
CA ASN A 34 -0.34 -19.53 -0.09
C ASN A 34 0.96 -18.69 -0.04
N ALA A 35 0.86 -17.36 0.03
CA ALA A 35 2.00 -16.46 0.14
C ALA A 35 2.35 -16.09 1.59
N GLN A 36 1.78 -16.78 2.59
CA GLN A 36 1.90 -16.43 4.01
C GLN A 36 3.34 -16.18 4.47
N LYS A 37 4.27 -17.12 4.22
CA LYS A 37 5.67 -16.97 4.64
C LYS A 37 6.35 -15.72 4.05
N ILE A 38 6.08 -15.44 2.76
CA ILE A 38 6.64 -14.28 2.05
C ILE A 38 6.03 -12.99 2.61
N ARG A 39 4.72 -12.98 2.82
CA ARG A 39 3.98 -11.86 3.40
C ARG A 39 4.46 -11.53 4.80
N GLU A 40 4.47 -12.51 5.70
CA GLU A 40 4.86 -12.32 7.10
C GLU A 40 6.31 -11.86 7.21
N LYS A 41 7.22 -12.45 6.42
CA LYS A 41 8.60 -11.98 6.36
C LYS A 41 8.68 -10.52 5.90
N PHE A 42 8.00 -10.18 4.81
CA PHE A 42 8.07 -8.82 4.28
C PHE A 42 7.50 -7.80 5.27
N VAL A 43 6.33 -8.05 5.84
CA VAL A 43 5.71 -7.17 6.84
C VAL A 43 6.60 -7.04 8.07
N LYS A 44 7.22 -8.13 8.54
CA LYS A 44 8.20 -8.09 9.63
C LYS A 44 9.38 -7.17 9.29
N ASP A 45 9.99 -7.32 8.11
CA ASP A 45 11.11 -6.49 7.68
C ASP A 45 10.70 -5.00 7.63
N LEU A 46 9.48 -4.67 7.17
CA LEU A 46 8.94 -3.30 7.19
C LEU A 46 8.85 -2.74 8.62
N PHE A 47 8.23 -3.46 9.55
CA PHE A 47 8.07 -2.97 10.93
C PHE A 47 9.40 -2.94 11.71
N GLU A 48 10.35 -3.82 11.42
CA GLU A 48 11.70 -3.73 11.98
C GLU A 48 12.44 -2.47 11.52
N SER A 49 12.28 -2.10 10.25
CA SER A 49 12.79 -0.83 9.71
C SER A 49 12.16 0.38 10.40
N LEU A 50 10.82 0.42 10.49
CA LEU A 50 10.09 1.51 11.13
C LEU A 50 10.42 1.64 12.62
N LYS A 51 10.54 0.53 13.34
CA LYS A 51 10.82 0.52 14.78
C LYS A 51 12.22 1.01 15.11
N ASN A 52 13.20 0.65 14.29
CA ASN A 52 14.62 0.91 14.58
C ASN A 52 15.17 2.14 13.84
N ASP A 53 14.30 2.94 13.22
CA ASP A 53 14.69 4.11 12.42
C ASP A 53 15.79 3.77 11.38
N LYS A 54 15.63 2.62 10.73
CA LYS A 54 16.63 2.08 9.80
C LYS A 54 16.07 2.05 8.40
N THR A 55 16.76 2.70 7.46
CA THR A 55 16.37 2.66 6.03
C THR A 55 16.31 1.22 5.52
N LEU A 56 15.16 0.85 4.95
CA LEU A 56 14.95 -0.39 4.22
C LEU A 56 14.76 -0.08 2.74
N HIS A 57 15.72 -0.51 1.94
CA HIS A 57 15.69 -0.33 0.49
C HIS A 57 14.92 -1.47 -0.19
N LEU A 58 13.75 -1.14 -0.75
CA LEU A 58 12.79 -2.04 -1.38
C LEU A 58 13.06 -2.28 -2.87
N GLN A 59 14.34 -2.31 -3.24
CA GLN A 59 14.83 -2.51 -4.61
C GLN A 59 14.28 -1.44 -5.57
N PHE A 60 13.82 -1.84 -6.76
CA PHE A 60 13.40 -0.92 -7.82
C PHE A 60 11.89 -0.83 -7.96
N VAL A 61 11.43 0.36 -8.35
CA VAL A 61 10.10 0.61 -8.90
C VAL A 61 10.33 1.27 -10.25
N TYR A 62 9.89 0.63 -11.33
CA TYR A 62 10.04 1.18 -12.67
C TYR A 62 8.72 1.16 -13.44
N GLY A 63 8.52 2.17 -14.26
CA GLY A 63 7.29 2.31 -15.03
C GLY A 63 7.26 3.56 -15.90
N SER A 64 6.20 3.70 -16.67
CA SER A 64 5.99 4.86 -17.55
C SER A 64 5.04 5.86 -16.91
N VAL A 65 5.26 7.16 -17.14
CA VAL A 65 4.28 8.20 -16.81
C VAL A 65 3.51 8.55 -18.08
N LYS A 66 2.19 8.48 -18.02
CA LYS A 66 1.26 8.78 -19.11
C LYS A 66 0.28 9.86 -18.68
N ASN A 67 -0.44 10.45 -19.63
CA ASN A 67 -1.53 11.41 -19.36
C ASN A 67 -1.14 12.53 -18.36
N GLY A 68 0.09 13.03 -18.45
CA GLY A 68 0.64 14.01 -17.51
C GLY A 68 1.24 13.38 -16.25
N ASN A 69 0.42 12.73 -15.41
CA ASN A 69 0.82 12.25 -14.08
C ASN A 69 0.39 10.82 -13.74
N ASP A 70 -0.16 10.04 -14.68
CA ASP A 70 -0.50 8.64 -14.45
C ASP A 70 0.78 7.80 -14.45
N PHE A 71 1.24 7.37 -13.28
CA PHE A 71 2.35 6.44 -13.18
C PHE A 71 1.85 5.00 -13.31
N ILE A 72 2.28 4.33 -14.37
CA ILE A 72 1.96 2.93 -14.66
C ILE A 72 3.19 2.07 -14.34
N PRO A 73 3.25 1.41 -13.16
CA PRO A 73 4.36 0.57 -12.79
C PRO A 73 4.42 -0.70 -13.65
N LEU A 74 5.56 -0.93 -14.27
CA LEU A 74 5.91 -2.14 -15.01
C LEU A 74 6.54 -3.20 -14.10
N ASP A 75 7.17 -2.78 -13.00
CA ASP A 75 7.57 -3.62 -11.86
C ASP A 75 7.33 -2.87 -10.53
N GLY A 76 7.39 -3.58 -9.41
CA GLY A 76 7.19 -3.02 -8.08
C GLY A 76 5.73 -2.96 -7.63
N GLN A 77 4.78 -3.52 -8.38
CA GLN A 77 3.35 -3.34 -8.10
C GLN A 77 2.91 -3.96 -6.77
N GLN A 78 3.43 -5.14 -6.46
CA GLN A 78 3.14 -5.82 -5.19
C GLN A 78 3.72 -5.02 -4.00
N ARG A 79 4.92 -4.44 -4.17
CA ARG A 79 5.56 -3.57 -3.18
C ARG A 79 4.75 -2.28 -2.97
N LEU A 80 4.41 -1.58 -4.06
CA LEU A 80 3.58 -0.37 -4.01
C LEU A 80 2.19 -0.63 -3.39
N THR A 81 1.55 -1.76 -3.72
CA THR A 81 0.27 -2.14 -3.11
C THR A 81 0.42 -2.35 -1.61
N THR A 82 1.48 -3.02 -1.17
CA THR A 82 1.72 -3.25 0.26
C THR A 82 2.04 -1.94 0.99
N LEU A 83 2.83 -1.06 0.39
CA LEU A 83 3.13 0.27 0.94
C LEU A 83 1.88 1.14 1.05
N TYR A 84 1.02 1.14 0.02
CA TYR A 84 -0.28 1.80 0.08
C TYR A 84 -1.11 1.33 1.28
N LEU A 85 -1.25 0.01 1.47
CA LEU A 85 -2.02 -0.57 2.59
C LEU A 85 -1.38 -0.25 3.95
N LEU A 86 -0.04 -0.23 4.03
CA LEU A 86 0.69 0.14 5.24
C LEU A 86 0.47 1.60 5.61
N HIS A 87 0.60 2.52 4.66
CA HIS A 87 0.35 3.95 4.87
C HIS A 87 -1.10 4.18 5.32
N TRP A 88 -2.07 3.55 4.65
CA TRP A 88 -3.47 3.62 5.05
C TRP A 88 -3.69 3.12 6.49
N TYR A 89 -3.13 1.94 6.82
CA TYR A 89 -3.26 1.36 8.15
C TYR A 89 -2.68 2.27 9.25
N ILE A 90 -1.48 2.80 9.04
CA ILE A 90 -0.82 3.68 10.01
C ILE A 90 -1.61 4.99 10.16
N ALA A 91 -2.16 5.54 9.07
CA ALA A 91 -3.00 6.73 9.13
C ALA A 91 -4.25 6.48 10.00
N MET A 92 -4.96 5.37 9.79
CA MET A 92 -6.12 5.00 10.61
C MET A 92 -5.76 4.79 12.08
N ARG A 93 -4.61 4.17 12.37
CA ARG A 93 -4.11 3.99 13.75
C ARG A 93 -3.76 5.28 14.47
N ASN A 94 -3.40 6.33 13.72
CA ASN A 94 -3.09 7.66 14.23
C ASN A 94 -4.30 8.61 14.16
N ASN A 95 -5.50 8.11 13.81
CA ASN A 95 -6.71 8.92 13.60
C ASN A 95 -6.49 10.09 12.63
N THR A 96 -5.68 9.88 11.60
CA THR A 96 -5.40 10.87 10.55
C THR A 96 -5.88 10.38 9.19
N THR A 97 -5.99 11.32 8.24
CA THR A 97 -6.30 11.05 6.84
C THR A 97 -5.19 11.63 5.97
N GLU A 98 -4.77 10.87 4.97
CA GLU A 98 -3.69 11.26 4.06
C GLU A 98 -4.22 11.40 2.64
N SER A 99 -4.29 12.63 2.12
CA SER A 99 -4.87 12.91 0.80
C SER A 99 -4.16 12.18 -0.33
N TYR A 100 -2.85 11.95 -0.22
CA TYR A 100 -2.08 11.25 -1.24
C TYR A 100 -2.48 9.76 -1.39
N LEU A 101 -3.17 9.16 -0.42
CA LEU A 101 -3.69 7.80 -0.55
C LEU A 101 -4.75 7.69 -1.65
N ALA A 102 -5.42 8.80 -2.00
CA ALA A 102 -6.34 8.83 -3.14
C ALA A 102 -5.62 8.70 -4.50
N ASN A 103 -4.29 8.90 -4.54
CA ASN A 103 -3.47 8.81 -5.75
C ASN A 103 -2.97 7.38 -6.00
N PHE A 104 -3.61 6.36 -5.42
CA PHE A 104 -3.32 4.95 -5.68
C PHE A 104 -4.59 4.20 -6.10
N THR A 105 -4.51 3.39 -7.15
CA THR A 105 -5.62 2.55 -7.60
C THR A 105 -5.15 1.29 -8.33
N HIS A 106 -5.96 0.23 -8.25
CA HIS A 106 -5.85 -0.94 -9.12
C HIS A 106 -6.80 -0.80 -10.32
N GLU A 107 -6.25 -0.76 -11.54
CA GLU A 107 -7.03 -0.72 -12.79
C GLU A 107 -7.34 -2.14 -13.33
N THR A 108 -7.18 -3.17 -12.49
CA THR A 108 -7.40 -4.58 -12.86
C THR A 108 -8.88 -4.90 -13.07
N ARG A 109 -9.75 -4.48 -12.14
CA ARG A 109 -11.20 -4.70 -12.12
C ARG A 109 -11.91 -3.47 -11.55
N SER A 110 -13.15 -3.20 -11.99
CA SER A 110 -13.97 -2.12 -11.44
C SER A 110 -14.12 -2.22 -9.93
N SER A 111 -14.30 -3.42 -9.39
CA SER A 111 -14.36 -3.72 -7.96
C SER A 111 -13.11 -3.26 -7.20
N SER A 112 -11.92 -3.65 -7.63
CA SER A 112 -10.66 -3.26 -6.96
C SER A 112 -10.43 -1.73 -7.02
N LYS A 113 -10.79 -1.10 -8.13
CA LYS A 113 -10.74 0.37 -8.28
C LYS A 113 -11.68 1.07 -7.30
N GLU A 114 -12.93 0.63 -7.25
CA GLU A 114 -13.94 1.18 -6.34
C GLU A 114 -13.56 0.95 -4.88
N PHE A 115 -13.01 -0.21 -4.55
CA PHE A 115 -12.52 -0.53 -3.21
C PHE A 115 -11.36 0.38 -2.79
N CYS A 116 -10.32 0.57 -3.61
CA CYS A 116 -9.23 1.51 -3.29
C CYS A 116 -9.75 2.95 -3.09
N LYS A 117 -10.71 3.38 -3.91
CA LYS A 117 -11.37 4.69 -3.77
C LYS A 117 -12.15 4.79 -2.46
N ALA A 118 -12.89 3.74 -2.08
CA ALA A 118 -13.63 3.74 -0.83
C ALA A 118 -12.67 3.71 0.39
N LEU A 119 -11.64 2.87 0.34
CA LEU A 119 -10.65 2.72 1.39
C LEU A 119 -9.92 4.04 1.69
N SER A 120 -9.52 4.79 0.65
CA SER A 120 -8.84 6.08 0.80
C SER A 120 -9.74 7.23 1.28
N LYS A 121 -11.06 7.12 1.13
CA LYS A 121 -12.01 8.20 1.47
C LYS A 121 -12.67 8.03 2.83
N ASN A 122 -12.72 6.82 3.36
CA ASN A 122 -13.43 6.52 4.59
C ASN A 122 -12.43 6.28 5.72
N THR A 123 -12.81 6.74 6.92
CA THR A 123 -12.09 6.44 8.16
C THR A 123 -12.75 5.27 8.86
N ILE A 124 -11.93 4.46 9.55
CA ILE A 124 -12.42 3.40 10.43
C ILE A 124 -11.69 3.45 11.77
N THR A 125 -12.35 3.01 12.84
CA THR A 125 -11.70 2.84 14.15
C THR A 125 -11.03 1.48 14.21
N ILE A 126 -9.70 1.44 14.34
CA ILE A 126 -8.94 0.20 14.49
C ILE A 126 -8.71 -0.08 15.98
N LYS A 127 -9.18 -1.23 16.46
CA LYS A 127 -8.92 -1.74 17.82
C LYS A 127 -7.85 -2.82 17.76
N ASN A 128 -7.09 -3.01 18.85
CA ASN A 128 -6.05 -4.06 18.90
C ASN A 128 -6.62 -5.50 18.92
N SER A 129 -7.88 -5.68 19.27
CA SER A 129 -8.53 -6.99 19.43
C SER A 129 -9.35 -7.43 18.21
N THR A 130 -9.24 -6.73 17.08
CA THR A 130 -10.12 -6.93 15.93
C THR A 130 -9.32 -7.22 14.67
N ASP A 131 -9.82 -8.14 13.85
CA ASP A 131 -9.33 -8.27 12.48
C ASP A 131 -9.72 -7.03 11.67
N ILE A 132 -8.76 -6.50 10.91
CA ILE A 132 -9.00 -5.31 10.09
C ILE A 132 -9.95 -5.66 8.96
N SER A 133 -9.80 -6.85 8.40
CA SER A 133 -10.70 -7.35 7.37
C SER A 133 -12.15 -7.41 7.84
N ALA A 134 -12.41 -7.92 9.05
CA ALA A 134 -13.75 -7.93 9.64
C ALA A 134 -14.28 -6.51 9.87
N THR A 135 -13.45 -5.62 10.41
CA THR A 135 -13.81 -4.21 10.66
C THR A 135 -14.18 -3.47 9.37
N ILE A 136 -13.44 -3.70 8.28
CA ILE A 136 -13.71 -3.12 6.96
C ILE A 136 -15.02 -3.68 6.38
N LYS A 137 -15.24 -4.99 6.47
CA LYS A 137 -16.44 -5.63 5.94
C LYS A 137 -17.73 -5.19 6.63
N ASP A 138 -17.64 -4.78 7.89
CA ASP A 138 -18.77 -4.27 8.68
C ASP A 138 -19.11 -2.79 8.34
N GLN A 139 -18.31 -2.12 7.50
CA GLN A 139 -18.58 -0.73 7.14
C GLN A 139 -19.73 -0.60 6.13
N ALA A 140 -20.57 0.41 6.30
CA ALA A 140 -21.69 0.70 5.40
C ALA A 140 -21.26 0.97 3.94
N TRP A 141 -20.02 1.40 3.71
CA TRP A 141 -19.48 1.64 2.38
C TRP A 141 -18.89 0.39 1.72
N PHE A 142 -18.78 -0.73 2.45
CA PHE A 142 -18.24 -1.98 1.91
C PHE A 142 -19.32 -2.73 1.13
N LEU A 143 -19.06 -3.03 -0.15
CA LEU A 143 -20.02 -3.71 -1.00
C LEU A 143 -19.82 -5.24 -0.94
N PRO A 144 -20.86 -6.06 -0.67
CA PRO A 144 -20.70 -7.50 -0.48
C PRO A 144 -20.03 -8.24 -1.65
N PHE A 145 -20.25 -7.79 -2.89
CA PHE A 145 -19.63 -8.44 -4.07
C PHE A 145 -18.11 -8.24 -4.13
N TRP A 146 -17.54 -7.27 -3.41
CA TRP A 146 -16.09 -7.09 -3.29
C TRP A 146 -15.42 -8.27 -2.61
N GLU A 147 -16.13 -9.06 -1.79
CA GLU A 147 -15.59 -10.26 -1.18
C GLU A 147 -15.21 -11.34 -2.21
N GLN A 148 -15.74 -11.27 -3.42
CA GLN A 148 -15.43 -12.22 -4.50
C GLN A 148 -14.23 -11.78 -5.35
N ASP A 149 -13.72 -10.55 -5.15
CA ASP A 149 -12.54 -10.06 -5.87
C ASP A 149 -11.26 -10.60 -5.19
N PRO A 150 -10.44 -11.42 -5.89
CA PRO A 150 -9.23 -12.00 -5.33
C PRO A 150 -8.17 -10.97 -4.94
N THR A 151 -8.16 -9.79 -5.59
CA THR A 151 -7.25 -8.69 -5.22
C THR A 151 -7.71 -8.06 -3.91
N ILE A 152 -9.02 -7.82 -3.74
CA ILE A 152 -9.57 -7.28 -2.48
C ILE A 152 -9.35 -8.28 -1.34
N GLN A 153 -9.65 -9.57 -1.54
CA GLN A 153 -9.34 -10.61 -0.56
C GLN A 153 -7.86 -10.60 -0.12
N SER A 154 -6.95 -10.41 -1.08
CA SER A 154 -5.52 -10.34 -0.82
C SER A 154 -5.13 -9.06 -0.08
N MET A 155 -5.75 -7.91 -0.38
CA MET A 155 -5.54 -6.65 0.35
C MET A 155 -6.00 -6.79 1.81
N LEU A 156 -7.19 -7.35 2.05
CA LEU A 156 -7.72 -7.59 3.39
C LEU A 156 -6.79 -8.52 4.20
N THR A 157 -6.31 -9.61 3.59
CA THR A 157 -5.36 -10.53 4.22
C THR A 157 -4.02 -9.85 4.56
N MET A 158 -3.55 -8.94 3.69
CA MET A 158 -2.34 -8.16 3.96
C MET A 158 -2.56 -7.18 5.12
N LEU A 159 -3.70 -6.49 5.18
CA LEU A 159 -4.05 -5.59 6.28
C LEU A 159 -4.09 -6.31 7.63
N ASP A 160 -4.64 -7.53 7.68
CA ASP A 160 -4.63 -8.34 8.91
C ASP A 160 -3.20 -8.72 9.32
N SER A 161 -2.32 -8.99 8.36
CA SER A 161 -0.90 -9.30 8.62
C SER A 161 -0.13 -8.08 9.12
N ILE A 162 -0.38 -6.90 8.51
CA ILE A 162 0.15 -5.61 8.95
C ILE A 162 -0.31 -5.32 10.37
N HIS A 163 -1.59 -5.50 10.68
CA HIS A 163 -2.15 -5.27 12.00
C HIS A 163 -1.53 -6.18 13.06
N THR A 164 -1.47 -7.48 12.76
CA THR A 164 -0.84 -8.47 13.64
C THR A 164 0.61 -8.11 13.95
N GLN A 165 1.39 -7.72 12.93
CA GLN A 165 2.78 -7.33 13.14
C GLN A 165 2.90 -6.00 13.90
N ALA A 166 2.03 -5.03 13.62
CA ALA A 166 2.01 -3.75 14.34
C ALA A 166 1.80 -3.94 15.84
N ILE A 167 0.84 -4.78 16.25
CA ILE A 167 0.57 -5.10 17.66
C ILE A 167 1.78 -5.79 18.30
N LYS A 168 2.40 -6.76 17.62
CA LYS A 168 3.62 -7.44 18.11
C LYS A 168 4.79 -6.48 18.29
N SER A 169 4.94 -5.54 17.35
CA SER A 169 6.00 -4.55 17.38
C SER A 169 5.72 -3.39 18.35
N SER A 170 4.45 -3.17 18.73
CA SER A 170 3.98 -2.01 19.49
C SER A 170 2.71 -2.29 20.31
N PRO A 171 2.82 -2.41 21.65
CA PRO A 171 1.64 -2.43 22.51
C PRO A 171 1.03 -1.02 22.74
N ASP A 172 1.82 0.06 22.70
CA ASP A 172 1.40 1.40 23.19
C ASP A 172 1.47 2.53 22.12
N THR A 173 0.70 3.60 22.34
CA THR A 173 0.49 4.75 21.43
C THR A 173 1.76 5.47 20.93
N PRO A 174 2.79 5.75 21.76
CA PRO A 174 3.97 6.51 21.31
C PRO A 174 4.74 5.84 20.16
N MET A 175 4.69 4.52 20.06
CA MET A 175 5.39 3.78 19.02
C MET A 175 4.61 3.74 17.68
N LEU A 176 3.31 4.07 17.67
CA LEU A 176 2.54 4.31 16.45
C LEU A 176 2.89 5.63 15.76
N GLU A 177 3.15 6.67 16.55
CA GLU A 177 3.65 7.95 16.02
C GLU A 177 5.04 7.79 15.42
N CYS A 178 5.90 6.97 16.06
CA CYS A 178 7.21 6.60 15.54
C CYS A 178 7.09 5.91 14.17
N PHE A 179 6.17 4.94 14.03
CA PHE A 179 5.94 4.29 12.73
C PHE A 179 5.50 5.26 11.65
N TYR A 180 4.64 6.23 11.97
CA TYR A 180 4.20 7.25 11.02
C TYR A 180 5.36 8.14 10.58
N LYS A 181 6.18 8.64 11.51
CA LYS A 181 7.37 9.46 11.20
C LYS A 181 8.38 8.72 10.33
N ASN A 182 8.55 7.42 10.57
CA ASN A 182 9.56 6.60 9.90
C ASN A 182 9.08 5.97 8.60
N LEU A 183 7.88 6.29 8.10
CA LEU A 183 7.42 5.86 6.78
C LEU A 183 8.39 6.27 5.66
N ASP A 184 9.15 7.37 5.87
CA ASP A 184 10.20 7.85 4.97
C ASP A 184 11.44 6.92 4.89
N LYS A 185 11.58 5.97 5.82
CA LYS A 185 12.67 4.97 5.83
C LYS A 185 12.44 3.83 4.84
N LEU A 186 11.22 3.71 4.30
CA LEU A 186 10.86 2.71 3.31
C LEU A 186 11.11 3.26 1.91
N THR A 187 12.33 3.10 1.42
CA THR A 187 12.77 3.70 0.15
C THR A 187 12.88 2.68 -0.97
N PHE A 188 12.83 3.12 -2.22
CA PHE A 188 13.14 2.32 -3.40
C PHE A 188 13.81 3.18 -4.45
N SER A 189 14.53 2.53 -5.36
CA SER A 189 15.11 3.16 -6.54
C SER A 189 14.01 3.32 -7.61
N PHE A 190 13.57 4.55 -7.84
CA PHE A 190 12.61 4.88 -8.88
C PHE A 190 13.30 5.05 -10.23
N ILE A 191 12.74 4.41 -11.26
CA ILE A 191 13.20 4.48 -12.64
C ILE A 191 12.01 4.86 -13.53
N LYS A 192 12.03 6.08 -14.05
CA LYS A 192 11.09 6.51 -15.07
C LYS A 192 11.52 5.93 -16.42
N ALA A 193 10.66 5.11 -17.02
CA ALA A 193 10.87 4.62 -18.38
C ALA A 193 10.66 5.75 -19.38
N ASP A 194 11.59 5.91 -20.32
CA ASP A 194 11.46 6.87 -21.42
C ASP A 194 10.32 6.43 -22.33
N THR A 195 9.26 7.22 -22.41
CA THR A 195 8.25 7.11 -23.47
C THR A 195 8.82 7.67 -24.77
N LYS A 196 9.80 6.97 -25.37
CA LYS A 196 10.04 7.08 -26.81
C LYS A 196 9.23 5.98 -27.46
N LEU A 197 8.04 6.31 -27.94
CA LEU A 197 7.31 5.67 -29.05
C LEU A 197 5.87 6.17 -29.04
N GLU A 198 5.62 7.34 -29.63
CA GLU A 198 4.53 7.56 -30.58
C GLU A 198 5.07 8.56 -31.62
N LYS A 199 5.45 8.04 -32.79
CA LYS A 199 5.48 8.78 -34.05
C LYS A 199 4.13 8.52 -34.72
#